data_AF-A0A0D5M5K1-F1
#
_entry.id   AF-A0A0D5M5K1-F1
#
_cell.length_a   1.000
_cell.length_b   1.000
_cell.length_c   1.000
_cell.angle_alpha   90.00
_cell.angle_beta   90.00
_cell.angle_gamma   90.00
#
_symmetry.space_group_name_H-M   'P 1'
#
loop_
_entity.id
_entity.type
_entity.pdbx_description
1 polymer ?
#
loop_
_entity_poly.entity_id
_entity_poly.type
_entity_poly.pdbx_seq_one_letter_code
_entity_poly.pdbx_strand_id
1 'polypeptide(L)'
;MSRKKEQPRPRDEWAYFKFSEKIQKIDCRIVDDEVEIIGSDPQFTKTDRSYERMSGKDKVELSIPSCDGKASFSPERQLLRQYKWLLAVDTNYITLKDVVYACTVVYATTEELYPGIKEVPYAPLVTYLFKNPRSNTNPELIGWHLALKHLYQPRDRSQIGMVVDSEAGNLSAFNSRVKPYLDEYVLPSYVDLIYASADQGSKLPNQMIKLCDKVGAQVLNYFRAHGGLSIVHQEANVIFTKI
;
A
#
# COMPACT_ATOMS: atom_id res chain seq x y z
N MET A 1 34.18 -1.97 -11.51
CA MET A 1 33.65 -3.34 -11.34
C MET A 1 32.18 -3.31 -11.71
N SER A 2 31.79 -3.96 -12.81
CA SER A 2 30.39 -4.00 -13.28
C SER A 2 29.60 -4.97 -12.42
N ARG A 3 28.52 -4.52 -11.76
CA ARG A 3 27.57 -5.41 -11.07
C ARG A 3 27.00 -6.35 -12.13
N LYS A 4 27.30 -7.66 -12.03
CA LYS A 4 26.61 -8.70 -12.80
C LYS A 4 25.10 -8.47 -12.63
N LYS A 5 24.40 -8.19 -13.73
CA LYS A 5 22.93 -8.25 -13.75
C LYS A 5 22.58 -9.68 -13.36
N GLU A 6 22.04 -9.87 -12.16
CA GLU A 6 21.46 -11.15 -11.75
C GLU A 6 20.43 -11.53 -12.82
N GLN A 7 20.56 -12.74 -13.35
CA GLN A 7 19.55 -13.26 -14.25
C GLN A 7 18.23 -13.34 -13.49
N PRO A 8 17.11 -12.89 -14.08
CA PRO A 8 15.81 -12.98 -13.41
C PRO A 8 15.54 -14.45 -13.11
N ARG A 9 15.27 -14.76 -11.83
CA ARG A 9 14.86 -16.10 -11.44
C ARG A 9 13.61 -16.49 -12.23
N PRO A 10 13.50 -17.74 -12.71
CA PRO A 10 12.28 -18.22 -13.33
C PRO A 10 11.10 -18.00 -12.37
N ARG A 11 9.95 -17.64 -12.95
CA ARG A 11 8.73 -17.34 -12.21
C ARG A 11 7.68 -18.36 -12.60
N ASP A 12 7.01 -18.90 -11.61
CA ASP A 12 5.82 -19.70 -11.82
C ASP A 12 4.59 -18.81 -11.62
N GLU A 13 3.62 -18.97 -12.51
CA GLU A 13 2.37 -18.21 -12.51
C GLU A 13 1.21 -19.17 -12.21
N TRP A 14 0.37 -18.79 -11.25
CA TRP A 14 -0.73 -19.63 -10.76
C TRP A 14 -1.97 -18.78 -10.54
N ALA A 15 -3.15 -19.37 -10.77
CA ALA A 15 -4.42 -18.83 -10.34
C ALA A 15 -4.95 -19.65 -9.16
N TYR A 16 -5.16 -18.99 -8.02
CA TYR A 16 -5.70 -19.60 -6.80
C TYR A 16 -7.17 -19.26 -6.65
N PHE A 17 -7.99 -20.26 -6.31
CA PHE A 17 -9.42 -20.09 -6.13
C PHE A 17 -9.83 -20.54 -4.73
N LYS A 18 -10.66 -19.72 -4.06
CA LYS A 18 -11.21 -20.04 -2.73
C LYS A 18 -12.73 -19.95 -2.80
N PHE A 19 -13.39 -21.01 -2.36
CA PHE A 19 -14.84 -21.13 -2.37
C PHE A 19 -15.35 -21.26 -0.93
N SER A 20 -16.49 -20.63 -0.64
CA SER A 20 -17.23 -20.82 0.63
C SER A 20 -17.97 -22.15 0.66
N GLU A 21 -18.30 -22.69 -0.51
CA GLU A 21 -19.09 -23.91 -0.69
C GLU A 21 -18.40 -24.87 -1.68
N LYS A 22 -18.86 -26.11 -1.68
CA LYS A 22 -18.36 -27.12 -2.63
C LYS A 22 -18.90 -26.83 -4.03
N ILE A 23 -18.00 -26.55 -4.96
CA ILE A 23 -18.35 -26.35 -6.37
C ILE A 23 -17.96 -27.56 -7.23
N GLN A 24 -18.66 -27.76 -8.36
CA GLN A 24 -18.38 -28.86 -9.30
C GLN A 24 -17.59 -28.41 -10.53
N LYS A 25 -17.67 -27.12 -10.89
CA LYS A 25 -17.08 -26.56 -12.10
C LYS A 25 -16.65 -25.12 -11.85
N ILE A 26 -15.52 -24.73 -12.44
CA ILE A 26 -15.05 -23.35 -12.53
C ILE A 26 -15.07 -22.98 -14.01
N ASP A 27 -15.73 -21.88 -14.33
CA ASP A 27 -15.66 -21.27 -15.65
C ASP A 27 -14.75 -20.04 -15.56
N CYS A 28 -13.67 -20.05 -16.36
CA CYS A 28 -12.74 -18.94 -16.44
C CYS A 28 -12.55 -18.53 -17.90
N ARG A 29 -12.32 -17.24 -18.11
CA ARG A 29 -11.90 -16.67 -19.38
C ARG A 29 -10.49 -16.12 -19.20
N ILE A 30 -9.58 -16.56 -20.07
CA ILE A 30 -8.21 -16.06 -20.12
C ILE A 30 -8.01 -15.35 -21.45
N VAL A 31 -7.61 -14.09 -21.41
CA VAL A 31 -7.27 -13.28 -22.58
C VAL A 31 -5.93 -12.62 -22.31
N ASP A 32 -4.92 -12.96 -23.12
CA ASP A 32 -3.52 -12.58 -22.89
C ASP A 32 -3.02 -12.99 -21.50
N ASP A 33 -2.71 -12.02 -20.64
CA ASP A 33 -2.27 -12.20 -19.25
C ASP A 33 -3.39 -11.91 -18.23
N GLU A 34 -4.63 -11.74 -18.67
CA GLU A 34 -5.78 -11.47 -17.81
C GLU A 34 -6.65 -12.71 -17.61
N VAL A 35 -7.02 -12.95 -16.35
CA VAL A 35 -7.92 -14.03 -15.93
C VAL A 35 -9.17 -13.39 -15.35
N GLU A 36 -10.31 -13.76 -15.91
CA GLU A 36 -11.66 -13.44 -15.42
C GLU A 36 -12.33 -14.74 -14.98
N ILE A 37 -12.82 -14.78 -13.74
CA ILE A 37 -13.58 -15.93 -13.22
C ILE A 37 -15.06 -15.59 -13.33
N ILE A 38 -15.80 -16.40 -14.09
CA ILE A 38 -17.22 -16.14 -14.31
C ILE A 38 -17.98 -16.44 -13.02
N GLY A 39 -18.63 -15.41 -12.47
CA GLY A 39 -19.40 -15.50 -11.23
C GLY A 39 -18.59 -15.36 -9.94
N SER A 40 -17.29 -15.03 -10.01
CA SER A 40 -16.55 -14.64 -8.81
C SER A 40 -17.02 -13.29 -8.28
N ASP A 41 -16.95 -13.10 -6.97
CA ASP A 41 -17.05 -11.78 -6.36
C ASP A 41 -15.79 -10.96 -6.71
N PRO A 42 -15.92 -9.86 -7.47
CA PRO A 42 -14.79 -9.01 -7.85
C PRO A 42 -13.96 -8.53 -6.65
N GLN A 43 -14.58 -8.34 -5.48
CA GLN A 43 -13.96 -7.75 -4.30
C GLN A 43 -12.89 -8.65 -3.65
N PHE A 44 -12.87 -9.93 -4.01
CA PHE A 44 -11.88 -10.90 -3.55
C PHE A 44 -10.86 -11.28 -4.64
N THR A 45 -11.00 -10.70 -5.83
CA THR A 45 -10.06 -10.92 -6.94
C THR A 45 -8.85 -10.02 -6.76
N LYS A 46 -7.64 -10.55 -6.93
CA LYS A 46 -6.38 -9.80 -6.76
C LYS A 46 -5.22 -10.44 -7.51
N THR A 47 -4.20 -9.63 -7.79
CA THR A 47 -2.90 -10.05 -8.28
C THR A 47 -1.89 -10.02 -7.14
N ASP A 48 -1.37 -11.18 -6.77
CA ASP A 48 -0.34 -11.32 -5.75
C ASP A 48 1.01 -11.66 -6.39
N ARG A 49 2.08 -11.10 -5.82
CA ARG A 49 3.46 -11.54 -6.05
C ARG A 49 4.02 -12.03 -4.73
N SER A 50 4.51 -13.27 -4.71
CA SER A 50 5.09 -13.88 -3.51
C SER A 50 6.44 -14.54 -3.80
N TYR A 51 7.14 -14.92 -2.74
CA TYR A 51 8.29 -15.82 -2.80
C TYR A 51 8.26 -16.81 -1.63
N GLU A 52 8.79 -18.01 -1.87
CA GLU A 52 8.89 -19.06 -0.85
C GLU A 52 9.92 -18.67 0.23
N ARG A 53 9.52 -18.74 1.51
CA ARG A 53 10.43 -18.60 2.65
C ARG A 53 10.94 -19.96 3.10
N MET A 54 12.08 -19.99 3.79
CA MET A 54 12.58 -21.20 4.46
C MET A 54 11.57 -21.83 5.44
N SER A 55 10.60 -21.07 5.93
CA SER A 55 9.53 -21.58 6.79
C SER A 55 8.43 -22.35 6.05
N GLY A 56 8.51 -22.49 4.71
CA GLY A 56 7.51 -23.17 3.87
C GLY A 56 6.19 -22.40 3.69
N LYS A 57 6.12 -21.16 4.19
CA LYS A 57 4.99 -20.25 3.94
C LYS A 57 5.47 -19.11 3.06
N ASP A 58 4.80 -18.91 1.94
CA ASP A 58 5.08 -17.82 1.01
C ASP A 58 4.96 -16.46 1.70
N LYS A 59 5.93 -15.57 1.43
CA LYS A 59 5.81 -14.15 1.74
C LYS A 59 5.18 -13.46 0.55
N VAL A 60 4.07 -12.76 0.77
CA VAL A 60 3.56 -11.80 -0.21
C VAL A 60 4.48 -10.58 -0.22
N GLU A 61 4.95 -10.17 -1.40
CA GLU A 61 5.72 -8.94 -1.64
C GLU A 61 4.83 -7.78 -2.07
N LEU A 62 3.77 -8.10 -2.82
CA LEU A 62 2.86 -7.15 -3.45
C LEU A 62 1.50 -7.82 -3.63
N SER A 63 0.42 -7.13 -3.29
CA SER A 63 -0.96 -7.58 -3.52
C SER A 63 -1.79 -6.40 -4.02
N ILE A 64 -2.31 -6.51 -5.24
CA ILE A 64 -3.11 -5.47 -5.89
C ILE A 64 -4.53 -6.01 -6.09
N PRO A 65 -5.57 -5.42 -5.47
CA PRO A 65 -6.94 -5.88 -5.67
C PRO A 65 -7.39 -5.61 -7.10
N SER A 66 -8.39 -6.37 -7.54
CA SER A 66 -9.12 -6.13 -8.78
C SER A 66 -10.44 -5.42 -8.46
N CYS A 67 -10.78 -4.37 -9.21
CA CYS A 67 -12.05 -3.68 -9.09
C CYS A 67 -13.12 -4.17 -10.08
N ASP A 68 -12.71 -4.93 -11.11
CA ASP A 68 -13.56 -5.38 -12.22
C ASP A 68 -13.70 -6.90 -12.31
N GLY A 69 -13.14 -7.64 -11.34
CA GLY A 69 -13.17 -9.12 -11.32
C GLY A 69 -12.18 -9.76 -12.28
N LYS A 70 -11.31 -8.96 -12.90
CA LYS A 70 -10.23 -9.43 -13.76
C LYS A 70 -8.89 -9.24 -13.06
N ALA A 71 -8.09 -10.30 -12.98
CA ALA A 71 -6.73 -10.23 -12.45
C ALA A 71 -5.72 -10.41 -13.59
N SER A 72 -4.69 -9.57 -13.61
CA SER A 72 -3.56 -9.71 -14.54
C SER A 72 -2.41 -10.46 -13.87
N PHE A 73 -1.73 -11.36 -14.59
CA PHE A 73 -0.48 -11.98 -14.11
C PHE A 73 0.66 -10.97 -13.99
N SER A 74 0.60 -9.84 -14.71
CA SER A 74 1.49 -8.70 -14.50
C SER A 74 0.93 -7.75 -13.43
N PRO A 75 1.62 -7.57 -12.28
CA PRO A 75 1.24 -6.56 -11.30
C PRO A 75 1.28 -5.14 -11.87
N GLU A 76 2.21 -4.84 -12.78
CA GLU A 76 2.28 -3.54 -13.43
C GLU A 76 1.05 -3.26 -14.28
N ARG A 77 0.63 -4.22 -15.10
CA ARG A 77 -0.58 -4.08 -15.91
C ARG A 77 -1.82 -3.95 -15.03
N GLN A 78 -1.93 -4.74 -13.96
CA GLN A 78 -3.02 -4.61 -12.98
C GLN A 78 -3.07 -3.21 -12.36
N LEU A 79 -1.91 -2.68 -11.98
CA LEU A 79 -1.78 -1.35 -11.36
C LEU A 79 -2.20 -0.24 -12.33
N LEU A 80 -1.58 -0.21 -13.52
CA LEU A 80 -1.77 0.86 -14.52
C LEU A 80 -3.15 0.83 -15.19
N ARG A 81 -3.86 -0.31 -15.15
CA ARG A 81 -5.24 -0.42 -15.65
C ARG A 81 -6.24 0.25 -14.72
N GLN A 82 -6.01 0.19 -13.41
CA GLN A 82 -7.04 0.50 -12.42
C GLN A 82 -6.87 1.86 -11.77
N TYR A 83 -5.62 2.29 -11.59
CA TYR A 83 -5.31 3.49 -10.82
C TYR A 83 -4.65 4.52 -11.69
N LYS A 84 -5.12 5.76 -11.58
CA LYS A 84 -4.42 6.93 -12.13
C LYS A 84 -3.44 7.56 -11.16
N TRP A 85 -3.67 7.38 -9.86
CA TRP A 85 -2.87 8.00 -8.83
C TRP A 85 -2.53 6.96 -7.77
N LEU A 86 -1.31 7.03 -7.24
CA LEU A 86 -0.93 6.27 -6.06
C LEU A 86 -0.59 7.17 -4.90
N LEU A 87 -0.92 6.70 -3.72
CA LEU A 87 -0.59 7.29 -2.44
C LEU A 87 0.06 6.21 -1.58
N ALA A 88 1.34 6.32 -1.23
CA ALA A 88 1.96 5.42 -0.27
C ALA A 88 1.90 6.02 1.13
N VAL A 89 1.54 5.21 2.11
CA VAL A 89 1.41 5.59 3.52
C VAL A 89 2.07 4.52 4.38
N ASP A 90 2.96 4.94 5.27
CA ASP A 90 3.68 4.08 6.21
C ASP A 90 3.92 4.81 7.53
N THR A 91 3.95 4.09 8.65
CA THR A 91 4.04 4.67 10.01
C THR A 91 5.08 4.00 10.89
N ASN A 92 6.27 4.60 10.96
CA ASN A 92 7.26 4.21 11.96
C ASN A 92 6.90 4.75 13.36
N TYR A 93 7.37 4.11 14.42
CA TYR A 93 7.24 4.64 15.78
C TYR A 93 8.45 4.32 16.66
N ILE A 94 8.66 5.16 17.68
CA ILE A 94 9.68 5.00 18.72
C ILE A 94 9.10 5.32 20.09
N THR A 95 9.68 4.74 21.14
CA THR A 95 9.35 5.09 22.53
C THR A 95 10.50 5.89 23.14
N LEU A 96 10.20 7.06 23.72
CA LEU A 96 11.15 7.92 24.42
C LEU A 96 10.54 8.34 25.77
N LYS A 97 11.18 7.95 26.89
CA LYS A 97 10.74 8.31 28.25
C LYS A 97 9.24 8.05 28.47
N ASP A 98 8.80 6.84 28.15
CA ASP A 98 7.40 6.37 28.26
C ASP A 98 6.38 7.06 27.34
N VAL A 99 6.83 7.92 26.42
CA VAL A 99 6.00 8.52 25.37
C VAL A 99 6.27 7.81 24.05
N VAL A 100 5.22 7.30 23.41
CA VAL A 100 5.30 6.73 22.06
C VAL A 100 5.15 7.86 21.05
N TYR A 101 6.08 7.98 20.12
CA TYR A 101 5.99 8.89 18.98
C TYR A 101 5.86 8.09 17.71
N ALA A 102 4.82 8.36 16.94
CA ALA A 102 4.57 7.76 15.64
C ALA A 102 4.70 8.81 14.53
N CYS A 103 5.35 8.43 13.45
CA CYS A 103 5.64 9.26 12.29
C CYS A 103 5.05 8.59 11.06
N THR A 104 3.96 9.15 10.54
CA THR A 104 3.37 8.71 9.28
C THR A 104 3.91 9.55 8.14
N VAL A 105 4.47 8.90 7.12
CA VAL A 105 4.95 9.56 5.91
C VAL A 105 4.05 9.21 4.75
N VAL A 106 3.73 10.21 3.94
CA VAL A 106 2.86 10.07 2.76
C VAL A 106 3.61 10.51 1.52
N TYR A 107 3.70 9.62 0.53
CA TYR A 107 4.20 9.92 -0.81
C TYR A 107 3.07 9.79 -1.83
N ALA A 108 3.05 10.63 -2.86
CA ALA A 108 2.07 10.56 -3.93
C ALA A 108 2.75 10.60 -5.30
N THR A 109 2.14 9.95 -6.29
CA THR A 109 2.52 10.17 -7.69
C THR A 109 2.17 11.61 -8.08
N THR A 110 3.10 12.27 -8.77
CA THR A 110 2.90 13.68 -9.20
C THR A 110 2.29 13.78 -10.60
N GLU A 111 2.20 12.65 -11.30
CA GLU A 111 1.62 12.52 -12.63
C GLU A 111 0.65 11.33 -12.68
N GLU A 112 -0.29 11.38 -13.63
CA GLU A 112 -1.24 10.28 -13.86
C GLU A 112 -0.49 9.03 -14.34
N LEU A 113 -0.87 7.89 -13.79
CA LEU A 113 -0.48 6.59 -14.28
C LEU A 113 -1.28 6.25 -15.54
N TYR A 114 -0.58 5.71 -16.54
CA TYR A 114 -1.19 5.19 -17.75
C TYR A 114 -0.34 4.05 -18.36
N PRO A 115 -0.95 3.13 -19.12
CA PRO A 115 -0.21 2.10 -19.84
C PRO A 115 0.87 2.68 -20.76
N GLY A 116 2.11 2.21 -20.61
CA GLY A 116 3.26 2.67 -21.41
C GLY A 116 4.10 3.79 -20.78
N ILE A 117 3.73 4.28 -19.59
CA ILE A 117 4.59 5.16 -18.79
C ILE A 117 5.94 4.46 -18.48
N LYS A 118 7.05 5.17 -18.69
CA LYS A 118 8.40 4.61 -18.49
C LYS A 118 8.93 4.83 -17.08
N GLU A 119 8.70 6.02 -16.56
CA GLU A 119 9.09 6.45 -15.22
C GLU A 119 7.91 7.15 -14.59
N VAL A 120 7.63 6.81 -13.33
CA VAL A 120 6.54 7.42 -12.58
C VAL A 120 7.16 8.33 -11.52
N PRO A 121 7.08 9.66 -11.67
CA PRO A 121 7.53 10.56 -10.64
C PRO A 121 6.58 10.51 -9.44
N TYR A 122 7.17 10.52 -8.24
CA TYR A 122 6.45 10.61 -6.98
C TYR A 122 7.25 11.47 -6.00
N ALA A 123 6.55 12.16 -5.10
CA ALA A 123 7.11 13.14 -4.19
C ALA A 123 6.52 12.99 -2.78
N PRO A 124 7.24 13.43 -1.73
CA PRO A 124 6.66 13.51 -0.40
C PRO A 124 5.49 14.49 -0.44
N LEU A 125 4.33 14.06 0.04
CA LEU A 125 3.13 14.88 0.14
C LEU A 125 3.05 15.54 1.50
N VAL A 126 3.13 14.73 2.56
CA VAL A 126 3.02 15.19 3.95
C VAL A 126 3.65 14.18 4.90
N THR A 127 4.15 14.68 6.03
CA THR A 127 4.56 13.86 7.18
C THR A 127 3.76 14.29 8.41
N TYR A 128 3.27 13.34 9.17
CA TYR A 128 2.58 13.56 10.45
C TYR A 128 3.42 12.98 11.58
N LEU A 129 3.68 13.78 12.62
CA LEU A 129 4.25 13.30 13.87
C LEU A 129 3.22 13.47 14.97
N PHE A 130 2.85 12.37 15.61
CA PHE A 130 1.90 12.37 16.72
C PHE A 130 2.44 11.54 17.89
N LYS A 131 1.98 11.87 19.09
CA LYS A 131 2.42 11.24 20.33
C LYS A 131 1.28 10.47 20.96
N ASN A 132 1.63 9.41 21.68
CA ASN A 132 0.72 8.53 22.42
C ASN A 132 -0.50 8.13 21.58
N PRO A 133 -0.30 7.42 20.43
CA PRO A 133 -1.41 6.75 19.77
C PRO A 133 -2.22 5.97 20.80
N ARG A 134 -3.55 5.97 20.64
CA ARG A 134 -4.47 5.32 21.57
C ARG A 134 -4.03 3.89 21.85
N SER A 135 -4.02 3.51 23.13
CA SER A 135 -3.67 2.15 23.55
C SER A 135 -4.58 1.13 22.84
N ASN A 136 -3.99 0.04 22.33
CA ASN A 136 -4.65 -1.01 21.53
C ASN A 136 -5.10 -0.60 20.12
N THR A 137 -4.73 0.59 19.64
CA THR A 137 -4.91 0.98 18.24
C THR A 137 -3.58 0.85 17.50
N ASN A 138 -3.58 0.18 16.35
CA ASN A 138 -2.40 0.15 15.48
C ASN A 138 -2.10 1.57 14.96
N PRO A 139 -0.92 2.16 15.23
CA PRO A 139 -0.58 3.52 14.78
C PRO A 139 -0.68 3.70 13.26
N GLU A 140 -0.47 2.64 12.48
CA GLU A 140 -0.64 2.64 11.03
C GLU A 140 -2.03 3.11 10.60
N LEU A 141 -3.08 2.60 11.27
CA LEU A 141 -4.47 2.91 10.95
C LEU A 141 -4.80 4.38 11.24
N ILE A 142 -4.15 4.98 12.24
CA ILE A 142 -4.24 6.42 12.53
C ILE A 142 -3.55 7.22 11.41
N GLY A 143 -2.37 6.77 10.98
CA GLY A 143 -1.66 7.35 9.84
C GLY A 143 -2.47 7.34 8.55
N TRP A 144 -3.11 6.20 8.26
CA TRP A 144 -4.04 6.05 7.14
C TRP A 144 -5.19 7.04 7.23
N HIS A 145 -5.81 7.15 8.41
CA HIS A 145 -6.91 8.09 8.63
C HIS A 145 -6.47 9.55 8.38
N LEU A 146 -5.29 9.94 8.86
CA LEU A 146 -4.74 11.28 8.62
C LEU A 146 -4.51 11.53 7.12
N ALA A 147 -3.92 10.57 6.40
CA ALA A 147 -3.72 10.68 4.95
C ALA A 147 -5.05 10.81 4.19
N LEU A 148 -6.04 9.99 4.54
CA LEU A 148 -7.35 9.97 3.89
C LEU A 148 -8.20 11.20 4.21
N LYS A 149 -8.12 11.73 5.43
CA LYS A 149 -8.92 12.90 5.87
C LYS A 149 -8.64 14.15 5.04
N HIS A 150 -7.42 14.27 4.51
CA HIS A 150 -7.00 15.40 3.68
C HIS A 150 -7.02 15.07 2.17
N LEU A 151 -7.39 13.85 1.80
CA LEU A 151 -7.48 13.39 0.43
C LEU A 151 -8.85 13.71 -0.16
N TYR A 152 -8.89 14.57 -1.16
CA TYR A 152 -10.12 14.85 -1.91
C TYR A 152 -10.32 13.86 -3.05
N GLN A 153 -11.57 13.51 -3.32
CA GLN A 153 -11.91 12.74 -4.51
C GLN A 153 -11.41 13.47 -5.77
N PRO A 154 -10.67 12.79 -6.67
CA PRO A 154 -10.29 13.36 -7.95
C PRO A 154 -11.51 13.88 -8.71
N ARG A 155 -11.39 15.02 -9.38
CA ARG A 155 -12.51 15.64 -10.13
C ARG A 155 -13.05 14.74 -11.23
N ASP A 156 -12.18 13.95 -11.83
CA ASP A 156 -12.49 12.97 -12.87
C ASP A 156 -13.01 11.63 -12.29
N ARG A 157 -13.17 11.54 -10.96
CA ARG A 157 -13.63 10.35 -10.21
C ARG A 157 -12.73 9.13 -10.38
N SER A 158 -11.48 9.34 -10.75
CA SER A 158 -10.49 8.28 -10.86
C SER A 158 -10.26 7.57 -9.53
N GLN A 159 -9.97 6.26 -9.61
CA GLN A 159 -9.58 5.45 -8.47
C GLN A 159 -8.14 5.76 -8.06
N ILE A 160 -7.91 5.82 -6.75
CA ILE A 160 -6.60 6.01 -6.12
C ILE A 160 -6.17 4.70 -5.49
N GLY A 161 -4.98 4.23 -5.84
CA GLY A 161 -4.34 3.10 -5.16
C GLY A 161 -3.57 3.59 -3.94
N MET A 162 -4.05 3.30 -2.74
CA MET A 162 -3.32 3.62 -1.51
C MET A 162 -2.43 2.44 -1.11
N VAL A 163 -1.12 2.60 -1.29
CA VAL A 163 -0.11 1.60 -0.97
C VAL A 163 0.20 1.62 0.53
N VAL A 164 0.16 0.46 1.16
CA VAL A 164 0.42 0.23 2.59
C VAL A 164 1.22 -1.05 2.78
N ASP A 165 1.92 -1.20 3.91
CA ASP A 165 2.75 -2.38 4.21
C ASP A 165 2.25 -3.20 5.42
N SER A 166 1.13 -2.78 6.01
CA SER A 166 0.51 -3.38 7.18
C SER A 166 -0.88 -3.95 6.88
N GLU A 167 -1.43 -4.71 7.82
CA GLU A 167 -2.80 -5.25 7.75
C GLU A 167 -3.11 -6.13 6.52
N ALA A 168 -2.10 -6.77 5.90
CA ALA A 168 -2.23 -7.59 4.68
C ALA A 168 -3.43 -8.58 4.71
N GLY A 169 -3.72 -9.17 5.88
CA GLY A 169 -4.83 -10.11 6.06
C GLY A 169 -6.22 -9.48 6.09
N ASN A 170 -6.33 -8.16 6.27
CA ASN A 170 -7.59 -7.42 6.36
C ASN A 170 -7.89 -6.57 5.12
N LEU A 171 -6.92 -6.36 4.21
CA LEU A 171 -7.07 -5.46 3.06
C LEU A 171 -8.31 -5.75 2.20
N SER A 172 -8.60 -7.02 1.90
CA SER A 172 -9.80 -7.37 1.12
C SER A 172 -11.09 -6.96 1.85
N ALA A 173 -11.16 -7.11 3.17
CA ALA A 173 -12.31 -6.70 3.97
C ALA A 173 -12.44 -5.16 4.10
N PHE A 174 -11.31 -4.46 4.09
CA PHE A 174 -11.28 -2.99 4.06
C PHE A 174 -11.71 -2.46 2.69
N ASN A 175 -11.17 -3.03 1.61
CA ASN A 175 -11.52 -2.68 0.22
C ASN A 175 -12.97 -3.03 -0.12
N SER A 176 -13.55 -4.10 0.43
CA SER A 176 -14.99 -4.36 0.29
C SER A 176 -15.87 -3.43 1.13
N ARG A 177 -15.26 -2.58 1.98
CA ARG A 177 -15.94 -1.76 2.99
C ARG A 177 -16.80 -2.56 3.97
N VAL A 178 -16.60 -3.89 4.06
CA VAL A 178 -17.29 -4.76 5.03
C VAL A 178 -16.74 -4.55 6.43
N LYS A 179 -15.45 -4.24 6.54
CA LYS A 179 -14.77 -3.96 7.81
C LYS A 179 -14.28 -2.51 7.83
N PRO A 180 -14.54 -1.73 8.90
CA PRO A 180 -13.91 -0.43 9.08
C PRO A 180 -12.40 -0.62 9.32
N TYR A 181 -11.59 0.30 8.79
CA TYR A 181 -10.14 0.26 8.99
C TYR A 181 -9.73 0.89 10.32
N LEU A 182 -10.52 1.84 10.85
CA LEU A 182 -10.27 2.48 12.14
C LEU A 182 -11.60 2.84 12.80
N ASP A 183 -11.89 2.29 13.99
CA ASP A 183 -13.15 2.49 14.71
C ASP A 183 -14.38 2.29 13.77
N GLU A 184 -15.08 3.36 13.42
CA GLU A 184 -16.25 3.38 12.53
C GLU A 184 -15.96 3.87 11.10
N TYR A 185 -14.69 4.19 10.80
CA TYR A 185 -14.28 4.69 9.50
C TYR A 185 -14.06 3.56 8.49
N VAL A 186 -14.76 3.64 7.36
CA VAL A 186 -14.58 2.81 6.17
C VAL A 186 -13.84 3.57 5.08
N LEU A 187 -13.23 2.86 4.13
CA LEU A 187 -12.49 3.49 3.03
C LEU A 187 -13.44 4.29 2.12
N PRO A 188 -13.02 5.49 1.66
CA PRO A 188 -13.73 6.20 0.61
C PRO A 188 -13.89 5.33 -0.65
N SER A 189 -15.01 5.48 -1.37
CA SER A 189 -15.33 4.63 -2.55
C SER A 189 -14.41 4.81 -3.76
N TYR A 190 -13.51 5.79 -3.71
CA TYR A 190 -12.52 6.11 -4.75
C TYR A 190 -11.08 5.71 -4.34
N VAL A 191 -10.93 4.97 -3.23
CA VAL A 191 -9.64 4.52 -2.72
C VAL A 191 -9.68 3.02 -2.49
N ASP A 192 -8.70 2.31 -3.05
CA ASP A 192 -8.46 0.90 -2.74
C ASP A 192 -7.04 0.72 -2.19
N LEU A 193 -6.90 -0.13 -1.17
CA LEU A 193 -5.62 -0.47 -0.56
C LEU A 193 -4.85 -1.47 -1.40
N ILE A 194 -3.56 -1.21 -1.56
CA ILE A 194 -2.57 -2.07 -2.22
C ILE A 194 -1.53 -2.45 -1.17
N TYR A 195 -1.30 -3.73 -0.95
CA TYR A 195 -0.23 -4.15 -0.05
C TYR A 195 1.12 -4.16 -0.78
N ALA A 196 2.17 -3.60 -0.18
CA ALA A 196 3.53 -3.74 -0.66
C ALA A 196 4.54 -3.85 0.49
N SER A 197 5.43 -4.83 0.44
CA SER A 197 6.52 -4.98 1.40
C SER A 197 7.66 -4.00 1.09
N ALA A 198 8.21 -3.34 2.12
CA ALA A 198 9.44 -2.54 2.02
C ALA A 198 10.71 -3.40 1.78
N ASP A 199 10.75 -4.59 2.38
CA ASP A 199 11.94 -5.45 2.41
C ASP A 199 12.37 -6.03 1.06
N GLN A 200 11.39 -6.49 0.27
CA GLN A 200 11.60 -7.33 -0.89
C GLN A 200 10.59 -6.93 -1.96
N GLY A 201 11.06 -6.16 -2.94
CA GLY A 201 10.22 -5.62 -3.99
C GLY A 201 10.94 -4.57 -4.81
N SER A 202 10.74 -4.62 -6.12
CA SER A 202 11.36 -3.69 -7.08
C SER A 202 10.33 -2.89 -7.87
N LYS A 203 9.04 -3.06 -7.56
CA LYS A 203 7.95 -2.41 -8.27
C LYS A 203 7.62 -1.07 -7.61
N LEU A 204 6.93 -0.22 -8.35
CA LEU A 204 6.62 1.14 -7.91
C LEU A 204 5.99 1.19 -6.49
N PRO A 205 4.98 0.36 -6.14
CA PRO A 205 4.43 0.34 -4.78
C PRO A 205 5.49 0.05 -3.69
N ASN A 206 6.36 -0.94 -3.91
CA ASN A 206 7.42 -1.28 -2.97
C ASN A 206 8.45 -0.15 -2.82
N GLN A 207 8.78 0.52 -3.92
CA GLN A 207 9.71 1.65 -3.92
C GLN A 207 9.16 2.84 -3.12
N MET A 208 7.87 3.16 -3.30
CA MET A 208 7.22 4.24 -2.56
C MET A 208 7.16 3.94 -1.06
N ILE A 209 6.78 2.72 -0.66
CA ILE A 209 6.79 2.30 0.75
C ILE A 209 8.19 2.38 1.35
N LYS A 210 9.22 1.88 0.65
CA LYS A 210 10.60 1.93 1.12
C LYS A 210 11.10 3.36 1.37
N LEU A 211 10.59 4.33 0.63
CA LEU A 211 10.91 5.74 0.87
C LEU A 211 10.14 6.32 2.05
N CYS A 212 8.87 5.94 2.24
CA CYS A 212 8.12 6.31 3.42
C CYS A 212 8.83 5.80 4.68
N ASP A 213 9.19 4.52 4.75
CA ASP A 213 9.93 3.90 5.86
C ASP A 213 11.26 4.62 6.13
N LYS A 214 12.05 4.86 5.08
CA LYS A 214 13.32 5.58 5.19
C LYS A 214 13.15 6.97 5.78
N VAL A 215 12.18 7.75 5.29
CA VAL A 215 11.93 9.12 5.75
C VAL A 215 11.36 9.10 7.17
N GLY A 216 10.46 8.18 7.49
CA GLY A 216 9.88 8.01 8.82
C GLY A 216 10.97 7.73 9.86
N ALA A 217 11.87 6.80 9.55
CA ALA A 217 13.04 6.50 10.37
C ALA A 217 13.97 7.72 10.53
N GLN A 218 14.23 8.49 9.45
CA GLN A 218 15.04 9.71 9.52
C GLN A 218 14.43 10.77 10.45
N VAL A 219 13.12 11.03 10.31
CA VAL A 219 12.40 12.01 11.15
C VAL A 219 12.44 11.59 12.62
N LEU A 220 12.17 10.32 12.92
CA LEU A 220 12.20 9.83 14.30
C LEU A 220 13.61 9.83 14.91
N ASN A 221 14.64 9.51 14.12
CA ASN A 221 16.03 9.60 14.58
C ASN A 221 16.45 11.06 14.83
N TYR A 222 16.04 11.99 13.97
CA TYR A 222 16.26 13.42 14.19
C TYR A 222 15.55 13.90 15.47
N PHE A 223 14.29 13.52 15.64
CA PHE A 223 13.48 13.85 16.81
C PHE A 223 14.10 13.31 18.11
N ARG A 224 14.60 12.07 18.09
CA ARG A 224 15.34 11.42 19.19
C ARG A 224 16.61 12.19 19.55
N ALA A 225 17.39 12.62 18.56
CA ALA A 225 18.67 13.30 18.79
C ALA A 225 18.52 14.74 19.33
N HIS A 226 17.43 15.43 18.99
CA HIS A 226 17.22 16.85 19.31
C HIS A 226 16.14 17.10 20.38
N GLY A 227 15.74 16.07 21.13
CA GLY A 227 14.87 16.23 22.30
C GLY A 227 13.45 16.71 21.99
N GLY A 228 12.99 16.54 20.75
CA GLY A 228 11.63 16.87 20.32
C GLY A 228 11.23 18.35 20.32
N LEU A 229 12.18 19.27 20.59
CA LEU A 229 11.93 20.71 20.72
C LEU A 229 12.43 21.57 19.53
N SER A 230 13.12 20.97 18.57
CA SER A 230 13.82 21.72 17.50
C SER A 230 13.24 21.57 16.09
N ILE A 231 12.13 20.86 15.89
CA ILE A 231 11.51 20.80 14.55
C ILE A 231 10.65 22.05 14.33
N VAL A 232 11.33 23.18 14.15
CA VAL A 232 10.78 24.38 13.51
C VAL A 232 11.15 24.25 12.04
N HIS A 233 10.13 24.11 11.18
CA HIS A 233 10.17 24.23 9.73
C HIS A 233 11.54 24.04 9.05
N GLN A 234 11.77 22.85 8.50
CA GLN A 234 12.54 22.75 7.26
C GLN A 234 11.56 22.45 6.13
N GLU A 235 11.66 23.24 5.07
CA GLU A 235 10.78 23.27 3.90
C GLU A 235 10.59 21.88 3.27
N ALA A 236 9.51 21.21 3.64
CA ALA A 236 8.74 20.27 2.82
C ALA A 236 7.47 19.88 3.61
N ASN A 237 6.41 20.68 3.53
CA ASN A 237 5.01 20.33 3.85
C ASN A 237 4.77 19.33 5.01
N VAL A 238 5.36 19.55 6.19
CA VAL A 238 5.01 18.79 7.41
C VAL A 238 3.93 19.55 8.16
N ILE A 239 2.70 19.01 8.19
CA ILE A 239 1.59 19.56 8.98
C ILE A 239 1.55 18.81 10.31
N PHE A 240 1.88 19.51 11.40
CA PHE A 240 1.64 19.00 12.75
C PHE A 240 0.19 19.29 13.12
N THR A 241 -0.68 18.29 13.02
CA THR A 241 -2.04 18.40 13.58
C THR A 241 -2.02 17.92 15.02
N LYS A 242 -2.29 18.84 15.96
CA LYS A 242 -2.63 18.49 17.35
C LYS A 242 -4.03 17.87 17.31
N ILE A 243 -4.13 16.56 17.60
CA ILE A 243 -5.40 15.92 17.98
C ILE A 243 -5.47 15.96 19.51
#